data_AF-A0AAV5SX59-F1
#
_entry.id   AF-A0AAV5SX59-F1
#
_cell.length_a   1.000
_cell.length_b   1.000
_cell.length_c   1.000
_cell.angle_alpha   90.00
_cell.angle_beta   90.00
_cell.angle_gamma   90.00
#
_symmetry.space_group_name_H-M   'P 1'
#
loop_
_entity.id
_entity.type
_entity.pdbx_description
1 polymer ?
#
loop_
_entity_poly.entity_id
_entity_poly.type
_entity_poly.pdbx_seq_one_letter_code
_entity_poly.pdbx_strand_id
1 'polypeptide(L)'
;MFLFSCQSPNRILRSTRYLPLGHFRSPISTTSHRHGCTMLIISPIIIHQISISYSSFPLQIVHKSNMIENFFAGLIISIMIFYICIPNEFIGLAYITIFFTTFGIVEHYSDKAYNAVVEIDKSGELAMEIFDNMPTIQQLAVESHFQKRFDDFQMKRRNPFATKIRCLSMIHAINESESMLLYFMATSMGIYFVYSGLINIKELYATEFCISILGYTAVATSESFKDIISASSAARLLFKLIDPTLNQKREDTKNEEMSLRGSIHADSISFAYPSRPHKLTFNDVSFAVGEGRSVALVGPSGGGKSTVVNLIEKFYNPTQGQLFLDSIPFSSIPSSSLRSTIALVSQEPILFRGSIIDNIRLGVDNASEEQVIQACRMANAYEFIQHFPEGYSTPVGEKGRSLSRGQKQRIA
;
A
#
# COMPACT_ATOMS: atom_id res chain seq x y z
N MET A 1 10.14 9.94 17.89
CA MET A 1 9.68 8.99 16.85
C MET A 1 9.12 7.67 17.43
N PHE A 2 8.81 7.61 18.74
CA PHE A 2 8.43 6.37 19.45
C PHE A 2 6.92 6.21 19.74
N LEU A 3 6.09 7.22 19.46
CA LEU A 3 4.65 7.21 19.79
C LEU A 3 3.71 6.80 18.64
N PHE A 4 4.25 6.45 17.46
CA PHE A 4 3.43 6.19 16.26
C PHE A 4 3.11 4.70 16.00
N SER A 5 3.70 3.75 16.73
CA SER A 5 3.54 2.31 16.46
C SER A 5 2.14 1.76 16.75
N CYS A 6 1.38 2.38 17.66
CA CYS A 6 0.00 1.97 17.95
C CYS A 6 -1.08 2.74 17.15
N GLN A 7 -0.74 3.85 16.49
CA GLN A 7 -1.71 4.68 15.75
C GLN A 7 -1.65 4.52 14.23
N SER A 8 -0.62 3.87 13.68
CA SER A 8 -0.34 3.89 12.24
C SER A 8 -1.42 3.25 11.34
N PRO A 9 -2.01 2.08 11.66
CA PRO A 9 -3.01 1.46 10.78
C PRO A 9 -4.31 2.28 10.74
N ASN A 10 -4.73 2.77 11.91
CA ASN A 10 -5.89 3.64 12.06
C ASN A 10 -5.71 4.97 11.31
N ARG A 11 -4.49 5.52 11.24
CA ARG A 11 -4.22 6.77 10.53
C ARG A 11 -4.21 6.57 9.01
N ILE A 12 -3.70 5.44 8.53
CA ILE A 12 -3.80 5.05 7.11
C ILE A 12 -5.27 4.86 6.74
N LEU A 13 -6.03 4.05 7.47
CA LEU A 13 -7.46 3.84 7.21
C LEU A 13 -8.24 5.16 7.25
N ARG A 14 -7.97 6.03 8.23
CA ARG A 14 -8.58 7.37 8.31
C ARG A 14 -8.25 8.22 7.09
N SER A 15 -7.00 8.30 6.66
CA SER A 15 -6.61 9.10 5.47
C SER A 15 -7.22 8.56 4.18
N THR A 16 -7.25 7.24 3.99
CA THR A 16 -7.86 6.62 2.81
C THR A 16 -9.38 6.84 2.70
N ARG A 17 -10.07 7.07 3.82
CA ARG A 17 -11.52 7.31 3.88
C ARG A 17 -11.94 8.60 3.16
N TYR A 18 -11.06 9.58 3.07
CA TYR A 18 -11.36 10.92 2.54
C TYR A 18 -10.89 11.11 1.09
N LEU A 19 -10.32 10.08 0.46
CA LEU A 19 -9.90 10.18 -0.94
C LEU A 19 -11.12 10.12 -1.87
N PRO A 20 -11.23 11.04 -2.85
CA PRO A 20 -12.34 11.01 -3.81
C PRO A 20 -12.25 9.76 -4.70
N LEU A 21 -13.40 9.19 -5.09
CA LEU A 21 -13.44 7.97 -5.92
C LEU A 21 -12.72 8.12 -7.28
N GLY A 22 -12.62 9.33 -7.82
CA GLY A 22 -11.82 9.61 -9.01
C GLY A 22 -10.34 9.27 -8.88
N HIS A 23 -9.79 9.31 -7.66
CA HIS A 23 -8.39 8.96 -7.38
C HIS A 23 -8.13 7.46 -7.59
N PHE A 24 -9.12 6.61 -7.24
CA PHE A 24 -9.07 5.16 -7.40
C PHE A 24 -9.24 4.70 -8.86
N ARG A 25 -9.74 5.58 -9.73
CA ARG A 25 -9.96 5.30 -11.16
C ARG A 25 -8.92 5.95 -12.10
N SER A 26 -7.87 6.54 -11.53
CA SER A 26 -6.77 7.14 -12.31
C SER A 26 -5.86 6.07 -12.94
N PRO A 27 -5.24 6.32 -14.10
CA PRO A 27 -4.45 5.32 -14.85
C PRO A 27 -3.14 4.91 -14.17
N ILE A 28 -2.83 5.37 -12.96
CA ILE A 28 -1.66 4.92 -12.19
C ILE A 28 -1.93 3.54 -11.54
N SER A 29 -3.21 3.11 -11.45
CA SER A 29 -3.62 1.78 -10.99
C SER A 29 -4.05 0.87 -12.15
N THR A 30 -3.15 0.63 -13.10
CA THR A 30 -3.40 -0.33 -14.19
C THR A 30 -3.33 -1.78 -13.70
N THR A 31 -4.41 -2.31 -13.12
CA THR A 31 -4.80 -3.75 -13.24
C THR A 31 -6.14 -4.13 -12.58
N SER A 32 -6.86 -3.23 -11.91
CA SER A 32 -8.15 -3.57 -11.26
C SER A 32 -9.30 -2.75 -11.84
N HIS A 33 -9.76 -3.12 -13.04
CA HIS A 33 -10.79 -2.37 -13.78
C HIS A 33 -12.25 -2.75 -13.47
N ARG A 34 -12.55 -3.57 -12.45
CA ARG A 34 -13.93 -4.06 -12.23
C ARG A 34 -14.52 -4.00 -10.83
N HIS A 35 -13.78 -3.66 -9.79
CA HIS A 35 -14.35 -3.64 -8.44
C HIS A 35 -14.58 -2.21 -7.94
N GLY A 36 -15.85 -1.83 -7.90
CA GLY A 36 -16.29 -0.67 -7.14
C GLY A 36 -15.94 -0.86 -5.66
N CYS A 37 -15.29 0.16 -5.10
CA CYS A 37 -15.20 0.44 -3.66
C CYS A 37 -14.60 -0.61 -2.71
N THR A 38 -14.00 -1.69 -3.19
CA THR A 38 -13.25 -2.63 -2.32
C THR A 38 -11.77 -2.61 -2.67
N MET A 39 -10.97 -2.28 -1.66
CA MET A 39 -9.55 -1.99 -1.72
C MET A 39 -9.22 -0.69 -2.45
N LEU A 40 -8.96 0.36 -1.65
CA LEU A 40 -7.70 1.04 -1.88
C LEU A 40 -6.65 -0.07 -1.86
N ILE A 41 -6.19 -0.41 -3.06
CA ILE A 41 -5.04 -1.25 -3.31
C ILE A 41 -3.86 -0.45 -2.72
N ILE A 42 -3.75 -0.45 -1.39
CA ILE A 42 -2.51 -0.90 -0.79
C ILE A 42 -2.31 -2.27 -1.45
N SER A 43 -1.60 -2.29 -2.58
CA SER A 43 -1.40 -3.52 -3.36
C SER A 43 -1.03 -4.66 -2.42
N PRO A 44 -1.28 -5.93 -2.71
CA PRO A 44 -0.57 -7.00 -2.01
C PRO A 44 0.93 -6.66 -1.89
N ILE A 45 1.50 -5.89 -2.83
CA ILE A 45 2.83 -5.28 -2.75
C ILE A 45 2.95 -4.26 -1.60
N ILE A 46 2.00 -3.34 -1.41
CA ILE A 46 2.05 -2.37 -0.30
C ILE A 46 1.63 -3.05 1.03
N ILE A 47 0.73 -4.04 1.07
CA ILE A 47 0.39 -4.81 2.29
C ILE A 47 1.57 -5.71 2.64
N HIS A 48 2.24 -6.30 1.66
CA HIS A 48 3.48 -7.05 1.83
C HIS A 48 4.64 -6.12 2.20
N GLN A 49 4.75 -4.91 1.64
CA GLN A 49 5.76 -3.93 2.05
C GLN A 49 5.47 -3.35 3.43
N ILE A 50 4.21 -3.12 3.79
CA ILE A 50 3.79 -2.71 5.14
C ILE A 50 3.98 -3.87 6.10
N SER A 51 3.64 -5.11 5.73
CA SER A 51 3.78 -6.32 6.54
C SER A 51 5.25 -6.67 6.76
N ILE A 52 6.10 -6.57 5.73
CA ILE A 52 7.56 -6.58 5.85
C ILE A 52 7.97 -5.41 6.75
N SER A 53 7.54 -4.18 6.49
CA SER A 53 7.95 -3.05 7.31
C SER A 53 7.48 -3.13 8.77
N TYR A 54 6.38 -3.83 9.08
CA TYR A 54 5.84 -4.04 10.42
C TYR A 54 6.50 -5.24 11.12
N SER A 55 6.66 -6.36 10.43
CA SER A 55 7.34 -7.56 10.95
C SER A 55 8.84 -7.31 11.13
N SER A 56 9.43 -6.51 10.24
CA SER A 56 10.79 -6.04 10.34
C SER A 56 10.95 -4.83 11.27
N PHE A 57 9.89 -4.18 11.80
CA PHE A 57 10.06 -2.96 12.60
C PHE A 57 10.87 -3.18 13.91
N PRO A 58 10.62 -4.25 14.70
CA PRO A 58 11.44 -4.55 15.87
C PRO A 58 12.87 -4.91 15.46
N LEU A 59 13.02 -5.70 14.40
CA LEU A 59 14.31 -6.03 13.78
C LEU A 59 15.05 -4.78 13.27
N GLN A 60 14.35 -3.78 12.75
CA GLN A 60 14.91 -2.52 12.25
C GLN A 60 15.37 -1.62 13.38
N ILE A 61 14.70 -1.63 14.55
CA ILE A 61 15.18 -0.93 15.74
C ILE A 61 16.47 -1.58 16.24
N VAL A 62 16.50 -2.92 16.28
CA VAL A 62 17.70 -3.68 16.63
C VAL A 62 18.82 -3.43 15.62
N HIS A 63 18.55 -3.48 14.32
CA HIS A 63 19.53 -3.19 13.27
C HIS A 63 20.03 -1.74 13.35
N LYS A 64 19.18 -0.76 13.67
CA LYS A 64 19.60 0.63 13.91
C LYS A 64 20.47 0.79 15.16
N SER A 65 20.12 0.11 16.25
CA SER A 65 20.95 0.09 17.48
C SER A 65 22.31 -0.51 17.17
N ASN A 66 22.32 -1.69 16.54
CA ASN A 66 23.53 -2.39 16.12
C ASN A 66 24.37 -1.55 15.15
N MET A 67 23.75 -0.81 14.22
CA MET A 67 24.48 0.07 13.30
C MET A 67 25.18 1.22 14.04
N ILE A 68 24.50 1.84 15.01
CA ILE A 68 25.06 2.93 15.81
C ILE A 68 26.17 2.37 16.72
N GLU A 69 25.94 1.24 17.38
CA GLU A 69 26.92 0.55 18.22
C GLU A 69 28.16 0.14 17.42
N ASN A 70 27.97 -0.47 16.24
CA ASN A 70 29.06 -0.86 15.33
C ASN A 70 29.84 0.35 14.80
N PHE A 71 29.17 1.47 14.52
CA PHE A 71 29.83 2.70 14.10
C PHE A 71 30.71 3.30 15.21
N PHE A 72 30.18 3.40 16.44
CA PHE A 72 30.96 3.89 17.58
C PHE A 72 32.09 2.93 17.96
N ALA A 73 31.82 1.61 17.96
CA ALA A 73 32.85 0.60 18.17
C ALA A 73 33.96 0.71 17.11
N GLY A 74 33.60 0.88 15.84
CA GLY A 74 34.56 1.07 14.76
C GLY A 74 35.40 2.34 14.94
N LEU A 75 34.80 3.45 15.35
CA LEU A 75 35.51 4.69 15.60
C LEU A 75 36.48 4.56 16.78
N ILE A 76 36.08 3.91 17.87
CA ILE A 76 36.94 3.64 19.03
C ILE A 76 38.12 2.75 18.63
N ILE A 77 37.87 1.67 17.87
CA ILE A 77 38.92 0.75 17.45
C ILE A 77 39.89 1.44 16.48
N SER A 78 39.40 2.29 15.58
CA SER A 78 40.25 3.10 14.69
C SER A 78 41.18 4.02 15.50
N ILE A 79 40.65 4.69 16.54
CA ILE A 79 41.45 5.53 17.44
C ILE A 79 42.48 4.68 18.20
N MET A 80 42.11 3.48 18.68
CA MET A 80 43.06 2.57 19.33
C MET A 80 44.19 2.16 18.39
N ILE A 81 43.90 1.86 17.11
CA ILE A 81 44.92 1.53 16.11
C ILE A 81 45.85 2.72 15.85
N PHE A 82 45.32 3.96 15.76
CA PHE A 82 46.12 5.18 15.64
C PHE A 82 47.15 5.30 16.76
N TYR A 83 46.72 5.07 18.00
CA TYR A 83 47.61 5.16 19.18
C TYR A 83 48.64 4.04 19.27
N ILE A 84 48.31 2.83 18.80
CA ILE A 84 49.18 1.66 18.90
C ILE A 84 50.19 1.60 17.75
N CYS A 85 49.79 1.95 16.52
CA CYS A 85 50.64 1.78 15.34
C CYS A 85 50.28 2.74 14.19
N ILE A 86 50.78 3.98 14.26
CA ILE A 86 50.60 5.03 13.23
C ILE A 86 50.90 4.54 11.80
N PRO A 87 51.98 3.77 11.53
CA PRO A 87 52.29 3.36 10.15
C PRO A 87 51.28 2.38 9.54
N ASN A 88 50.64 1.52 10.36
CA ASN A 88 49.63 0.57 9.89
C ASN A 88 48.28 1.23 9.59
N GLU A 89 48.03 2.41 10.14
CA GLU A 89 46.78 3.11 9.93
C GLU A 89 46.62 3.67 8.51
N PHE A 90 47.70 4.12 7.88
CA PHE A 90 47.66 4.58 6.49
C PHE A 90 47.22 3.46 5.53
N ILE A 91 47.56 2.21 5.85
CA ILE A 91 47.11 1.02 5.09
C ILE A 91 45.62 0.78 5.33
N GLY A 92 45.17 0.90 6.59
CA GLY A 92 43.75 0.83 6.94
C GLY A 92 42.91 1.89 6.22
N LEU A 93 43.40 3.13 6.12
CA LEU A 93 42.72 4.22 5.41
C LEU A 93 42.67 4.00 3.89
N ALA A 94 43.77 3.51 3.30
CA ALA A 94 43.79 3.13 1.90
C ALA A 94 42.81 1.98 1.61
N TYR A 95 42.76 0.99 2.49
CA TYR A 95 41.80 -0.12 2.44
C TYR A 95 40.36 0.37 2.52
N ILE A 96 40.02 1.21 3.50
CA ILE A 96 38.67 1.77 3.66
C ILE A 96 38.22 2.46 2.36
N THR A 97 39.12 3.19 1.70
CA THR A 97 38.83 3.87 0.44
C THR A 97 38.56 2.87 -0.69
N ILE A 98 39.38 1.81 -0.80
CA ILE A 98 39.18 0.73 -1.77
C ILE A 98 37.85 0.01 -1.51
N PHE A 99 37.60 -0.41 -0.28
CA PHE A 99 36.38 -1.07 0.15
C PHE A 99 35.11 -0.27 -0.19
N PHE A 100 35.06 1.02 0.15
CA PHE A 100 33.87 1.84 -0.16
C PHE A 100 33.68 2.06 -1.66
N THR A 101 34.77 2.16 -2.44
CA THR A 101 34.66 2.31 -3.90
C THR A 101 34.23 1.02 -4.60
N THR A 102 34.79 -0.13 -4.23
CA THR A 102 34.38 -1.45 -4.75
C THR A 102 32.95 -1.76 -4.35
N PHE A 103 32.59 -1.54 -3.09
CA PHE A 103 31.23 -1.72 -2.58
C PHE A 103 30.22 -0.85 -3.35
N GLY A 104 30.49 0.45 -3.50
CA GLY A 104 29.59 1.36 -4.20
C GLY A 104 29.36 1.00 -5.67
N ILE A 105 30.40 0.54 -6.38
CA ILE A 105 30.28 0.10 -7.77
C ILE A 105 29.39 -1.14 -7.86
N VAL A 106 29.65 -2.18 -7.07
CA VAL A 106 28.92 -3.44 -7.20
C VAL A 106 27.50 -3.32 -6.66
N GLU A 107 27.29 -2.50 -5.63
CA GLU A 107 25.95 -2.15 -5.13
C GLU A 107 25.12 -1.44 -6.21
N HIS A 108 25.70 -0.48 -6.94
CA HIS A 108 25.01 0.19 -8.05
C HIS A 108 24.51 -0.81 -9.11
N TYR A 109 25.31 -1.82 -9.46
CA TYR A 109 24.90 -2.87 -10.39
C TYR A 109 23.83 -3.81 -9.79
N SER A 110 23.94 -4.14 -8.50
CA SER A 110 22.95 -4.94 -7.78
C SER A 110 21.58 -4.24 -7.74
N ASP A 111 21.54 -2.95 -7.44
CA ASP A 111 20.29 -2.17 -7.38
C ASP A 111 19.65 -2.01 -8.76
N LYS A 112 20.47 -1.80 -9.79
CA LYS A 112 19.99 -1.78 -11.18
C LYS A 112 19.35 -3.11 -11.57
N ALA A 113 19.97 -4.23 -11.20
CA ALA A 113 19.39 -5.56 -11.43
C ALA A 113 18.11 -5.79 -10.61
N TYR A 114 18.05 -5.30 -9.38
CA TYR A 114 16.87 -5.39 -8.53
C TYR A 114 15.68 -4.60 -9.08
N ASN A 115 15.90 -3.36 -9.54
CA ASN A 115 14.84 -2.55 -10.13
C ASN A 115 14.26 -3.21 -11.39
N ALA A 116 15.10 -3.85 -12.21
CA ALA A 116 14.65 -4.62 -13.36
C ALA A 116 13.78 -5.83 -12.97
N VAL A 117 14.08 -6.49 -11.85
CA VAL A 117 13.22 -7.57 -11.30
C VAL A 117 11.85 -7.00 -10.94
N VAL A 118 11.79 -5.88 -10.22
CA VAL A 118 10.53 -5.29 -9.73
C VAL A 118 9.65 -4.80 -10.89
N GLU A 119 10.24 -4.21 -11.94
CA GLU A 119 9.49 -3.72 -13.10
C GLU A 119 8.84 -4.86 -13.91
N ILE A 120 9.53 -6.01 -13.99
CA ILE A 120 9.08 -7.18 -14.75
C ILE A 120 8.09 -8.03 -13.94
N ASP A 121 8.23 -8.04 -12.61
CA ASP A 121 7.46 -8.92 -11.72
C ASP A 121 6.03 -8.43 -11.49
N LYS A 122 5.15 -8.77 -12.43
CA LYS A 122 3.69 -8.61 -12.31
C LYS A 122 2.99 -9.90 -11.89
N SER A 123 3.73 -10.88 -11.38
CA SER A 123 3.18 -12.19 -11.01
C SER A 123 2.16 -12.09 -9.89
N GLY A 124 2.38 -11.19 -8.91
CA GLY A 124 1.44 -10.94 -7.82
C GLY A 124 0.11 -10.34 -8.30
N GLU A 125 0.14 -9.41 -9.24
CA GLU A 125 -1.08 -8.83 -9.84
C GLU A 125 -1.87 -9.89 -10.61
N LEU A 126 -1.19 -10.70 -11.42
CA LEU A 126 -1.82 -11.78 -12.17
C LEU A 126 -2.39 -12.86 -11.24
N ALA A 127 -1.70 -13.20 -10.15
CA ALA A 127 -2.20 -14.16 -9.17
C ALA A 127 -3.51 -13.68 -8.53
N MET A 128 -3.59 -12.40 -8.16
CA MET A 128 -4.83 -11.82 -7.64
C MET A 128 -5.95 -11.85 -8.68
N GLU A 129 -5.65 -11.50 -9.94
CA GLU A 129 -6.62 -11.58 -11.04
C GLU A 129 -7.17 -13.01 -11.18
N ILE A 130 -6.31 -14.03 -11.08
CA ILE A 130 -6.70 -15.44 -11.14
C ILE A 130 -7.59 -15.81 -9.95
N PHE A 131 -7.20 -15.47 -8.72
CA PHE A 131 -7.98 -15.85 -7.53
C PHE A 131 -9.34 -15.16 -7.48
N ASP A 132 -9.41 -13.88 -7.85
CA ASP A 132 -10.67 -13.12 -7.89
C ASP A 132 -11.65 -13.68 -8.92
N ASN A 133 -11.13 -14.17 -10.05
CA ASN A 133 -11.92 -14.63 -11.19
C ASN A 133 -11.87 -16.15 -11.40
N MET A 134 -11.42 -16.92 -10.42
CA MET A 134 -11.24 -18.37 -10.54
C MET A 134 -12.50 -19.09 -11.06
N PRO A 135 -13.73 -18.78 -10.59
CA PRO A 135 -14.92 -19.43 -11.12
C PRO A 135 -15.14 -19.18 -12.61
N THR A 136 -14.81 -17.97 -13.09
CA THR A 136 -14.92 -17.62 -14.51
C THR A 136 -13.85 -18.33 -15.34
N ILE A 137 -12.63 -18.43 -14.81
CA ILE A 137 -11.53 -19.16 -15.48
C ILE A 137 -11.90 -20.64 -15.64
N GLN A 138 -12.45 -21.24 -14.59
CA GLN A 138 -12.92 -22.64 -14.61
C GLN A 138 -14.10 -22.86 -15.54
N GLN A 139 -15.07 -21.93 -15.56
CA GLN A 139 -16.20 -21.98 -16.49
C GLN A 139 -15.76 -21.91 -17.96
N LEU A 140 -14.71 -21.15 -18.25
CA LEU A 140 -14.15 -21.03 -19.59
C LEU A 140 -13.13 -22.14 -19.92
N ALA A 141 -12.74 -22.97 -18.95
CA ALA A 141 -11.71 -24.01 -19.07
C ALA A 141 -10.38 -23.48 -19.66
N VAL A 142 -9.96 -22.28 -19.22
CA VAL A 142 -8.75 -21.58 -19.70
C VAL A 142 -7.62 -21.52 -18.67
N GLU A 143 -7.59 -22.44 -17.71
CA GLU A 143 -6.55 -22.50 -16.65
C GLU A 143 -5.15 -22.55 -17.24
N SER A 144 -4.96 -23.33 -18.30
CA SER A 144 -3.67 -23.47 -19.01
C SER A 144 -3.17 -22.14 -19.60
N HIS A 145 -4.06 -21.26 -20.05
CA HIS A 145 -3.71 -19.94 -20.56
C HIS A 145 -3.14 -19.05 -19.46
N PHE A 146 -3.79 -19.02 -18.30
CA PHE A 146 -3.35 -18.23 -17.15
C PHE A 146 -2.09 -18.82 -16.52
N GLN A 147 -1.96 -20.15 -16.45
CA GLN A 147 -0.76 -20.83 -16.00
C GLN A 147 0.45 -20.46 -16.88
N LYS A 148 0.30 -20.56 -18.21
CA LYS A 148 1.37 -20.19 -19.15
C LYS A 148 1.78 -18.72 -19.01
N ARG A 149 0.81 -17.81 -18.84
CA ARG A 149 1.08 -16.39 -18.63
C ARG A 149 1.83 -16.14 -17.31
N PHE A 150 1.50 -16.88 -16.25
CA PHE A 150 2.22 -16.81 -14.98
C PHE A 150 3.67 -17.33 -15.13
N ASP A 151 3.85 -18.46 -15.83
CA ASP A 151 5.16 -19.03 -16.13
C ASP A 151 6.02 -18.07 -16.97
N ASP A 152 5.42 -17.36 -17.93
CA ASP A 152 6.13 -16.36 -18.74
C ASP A 152 6.67 -15.21 -17.88
N PHE A 153 5.91 -14.74 -16.88
CA PHE A 153 6.40 -13.74 -15.93
C PHE A 153 7.55 -14.28 -15.07
N GLN A 154 7.43 -15.52 -14.59
CA GLN A 154 8.48 -16.18 -13.80
C GLN A 154 9.78 -16.37 -14.61
N MET A 155 9.66 -16.81 -15.86
CA MET A 155 10.78 -17.00 -16.78
C MET A 155 11.49 -15.67 -17.09
N LYS A 156 10.73 -14.60 -17.36
CA LYS A 156 11.31 -13.26 -17.58
C LYS A 156 12.03 -12.73 -16.34
N ARG A 157 11.52 -13.03 -15.14
CA ARG A 157 12.15 -12.66 -13.86
C ARG A 157 13.46 -13.40 -13.59
N ARG A 158 13.61 -14.62 -14.12
CA ARG A 158 14.74 -15.51 -13.80
C ARG A 158 16.10 -14.89 -14.10
N ASN A 159 16.28 -14.27 -15.26
CA ASN A 159 17.58 -13.71 -15.66
C ASN A 159 17.99 -12.49 -14.82
N PRO A 160 17.17 -11.45 -14.66
CA PRO A 160 17.47 -10.32 -13.77
C PRO A 160 17.71 -10.76 -12.32
N PHE A 161 16.93 -11.71 -11.81
CA PHE A 161 17.10 -12.24 -10.47
C PHE A 161 18.41 -13.02 -10.31
N ALA A 162 18.79 -13.84 -11.30
CA ALA A 162 20.09 -14.51 -11.32
C ALA A 162 21.24 -13.50 -11.39
N THR A 163 21.12 -12.43 -12.17
CA THR A 163 22.10 -11.33 -12.20
C THR A 163 22.24 -10.68 -10.83
N LYS A 164 21.12 -10.38 -10.15
CA LYS A 164 21.14 -9.85 -8.78
C LYS A 164 21.91 -10.77 -7.82
N ILE A 165 21.59 -12.07 -7.83
CA ILE A 165 22.28 -13.06 -6.98
C ILE A 165 23.78 -13.09 -7.30
N ARG A 166 24.15 -13.13 -8.59
CA ARG A 166 25.55 -13.12 -9.01
C ARG A 166 26.29 -11.87 -8.55
N CYS A 167 25.69 -10.69 -8.68
CA CYS A 167 26.27 -9.45 -8.16
C CYS A 167 26.45 -9.51 -6.65
N LEU A 168 25.44 -9.97 -5.89
CA LEU A 168 25.54 -10.11 -4.43
C LEU A 168 26.63 -11.11 -4.02
N SER A 169 26.73 -12.25 -4.72
CA SER A 169 27.80 -13.23 -4.49
C SER A 169 29.19 -12.65 -4.81
N MET A 170 29.31 -11.83 -5.86
CA MET A 170 30.54 -11.11 -6.16
C MET A 170 30.89 -10.10 -5.07
N ILE A 171 29.91 -9.36 -4.53
CA ILE A 171 30.12 -8.46 -3.37
C ILE A 171 30.72 -9.25 -2.21
N HIS A 172 30.09 -10.37 -1.85
CA HIS A 172 30.55 -11.19 -0.74
C HIS A 172 31.96 -11.75 -0.97
N ALA A 173 32.23 -12.27 -2.18
CA ALA A 173 33.55 -12.81 -2.53
C ALA A 173 34.65 -11.73 -2.53
N ILE A 174 34.35 -10.52 -3.02
CA ILE A 174 35.28 -9.38 -2.98
C ILE A 174 35.56 -9.00 -1.53
N ASN A 175 34.53 -8.81 -0.71
CA ASN A 175 34.67 -8.43 0.69
C ASN A 175 35.51 -9.44 1.49
N GLU A 176 35.28 -10.74 1.29
CA GLU A 176 36.03 -11.80 1.96
C GLU A 176 37.50 -11.80 1.51
N SER A 177 37.74 -11.66 0.20
CA SER A 177 39.09 -11.61 -0.36
C SER A 177 39.87 -10.37 0.08
N GLU A 178 39.20 -9.22 0.16
CA GLU A 178 39.77 -7.95 0.62
C GLU A 178 40.18 -8.07 2.09
N SER A 179 39.31 -8.64 2.93
CA SER A 179 39.57 -8.85 4.36
C SER A 179 40.80 -9.73 4.58
N MET A 180 40.93 -10.82 3.82
CA MET A 180 42.10 -11.71 3.89
C MET A 180 43.38 -11.01 3.40
N LEU A 181 43.30 -10.18 2.37
CA LEU A 181 44.45 -9.44 1.85
C LEU A 181 44.93 -8.38 2.85
N LEU A 182 44.00 -7.64 3.47
CA LEU A 182 44.32 -6.66 4.51
C LEU A 182 45.01 -7.33 5.70
N TYR A 183 44.48 -8.47 6.14
CA TYR A 183 45.07 -9.25 7.21
C TYR A 183 46.51 -9.64 6.87
N PHE A 184 46.74 -10.18 5.67
CA PHE A 184 48.08 -10.54 5.21
C PHE A 184 49.04 -9.34 5.17
N MET A 185 48.60 -8.19 4.63
CA MET A 185 49.43 -6.97 4.56
C MET A 185 49.76 -6.42 5.95
N ALA A 186 48.76 -6.35 6.84
CA ALA A 186 48.91 -5.85 8.20
C ALA A 186 49.88 -6.72 9.01
N THR A 187 49.77 -8.05 8.92
CA THR A 187 50.67 -8.98 9.63
C THR A 187 52.08 -8.93 9.05
N SER A 188 52.23 -8.90 7.72
CA SER A 188 53.55 -8.85 7.07
C SER A 188 54.32 -7.57 7.41
N MET A 189 53.65 -6.41 7.34
CA MET A 189 54.24 -5.12 7.70
C MET A 189 54.45 -4.99 9.21
N GLY A 190 53.52 -5.51 10.00
CA GLY A 190 53.65 -5.58 11.45
C GLY A 190 54.87 -6.40 11.90
N ILE A 191 55.14 -7.54 11.26
CA ILE A 191 56.37 -8.31 11.52
C ILE A 191 57.62 -7.48 11.19
N TYR A 192 57.65 -6.77 10.07
CA TYR A 192 58.75 -5.87 9.73
C TYR A 192 58.98 -4.80 10.80
N PHE A 193 57.92 -4.20 11.34
CA PHE A 193 58.02 -3.19 12.39
C PHE A 193 58.49 -3.73 13.74
N VAL A 194 58.17 -5.00 14.06
CA VAL A 194 58.75 -5.69 15.22
C VAL A 194 60.26 -5.87 15.02
N TYR A 195 60.69 -6.30 13.83
CA TYR A 195 62.11 -6.46 13.52
C TYR A 195 62.89 -5.15 13.54
N SER A 196 62.28 -4.03 13.12
CA SER A 196 62.89 -2.71 13.17
C SER A 196 62.86 -2.07 14.57
N GLY A 197 62.28 -2.75 15.57
CA GLY A 197 62.16 -2.26 16.95
C GLY A 197 61.20 -1.08 17.12
N LEU A 198 60.29 -0.87 16.16
CA LEU A 198 59.31 0.22 16.20
C LEU A 198 58.06 -0.14 17.02
N ILE A 199 57.70 -1.44 17.06
CA ILE A 199 56.57 -1.96 17.83
C ILE A 199 56.94 -3.25 18.57
N ASN A 200 56.24 -3.53 19.66
CA ASN A 200 56.34 -4.80 20.38
C ASN A 200 55.44 -5.88 19.77
N ILE A 201 55.78 -7.16 20.00
CA ILE A 201 54.94 -8.31 19.59
C ILE A 201 53.52 -8.20 20.16
N LYS A 202 53.36 -7.66 21.38
CA LYS A 202 52.04 -7.45 22.00
C LYS A 202 51.21 -6.41 21.26
N GLU A 203 51.84 -5.34 20.78
CA GLU A 203 51.18 -4.28 20.00
C GLU A 203 50.77 -4.79 18.62
N LEU A 204 51.58 -5.67 18.02
CA LEU A 204 51.24 -6.35 16.77
C LEU A 204 49.96 -7.18 16.90
N TYR A 205 49.89 -8.08 17.90
CA TYR A 205 48.69 -8.89 18.13
C TYR A 205 47.45 -8.05 18.47
N ALA A 206 47.62 -6.98 19.26
CA ALA A 206 46.53 -6.06 19.57
C ALA A 206 46.00 -5.37 18.31
N THR A 207 46.90 -4.95 17.41
CA THR A 207 46.55 -4.31 16.13
C THR A 207 45.81 -5.29 15.21
N GLU A 208 46.29 -6.53 15.10
CA GLU A 208 45.68 -7.58 14.27
C GLU A 208 44.25 -7.93 14.74
N PHE A 209 44.05 -8.07 16.05
CA PHE A 209 42.73 -8.29 16.64
C PHE A 209 41.77 -7.12 16.39
N CYS A 210 42.26 -5.88 16.53
CA CYS A 210 41.49 -4.68 16.25
C CYS A 210 41.05 -4.58 14.78
N ILE A 211 41.95 -4.89 13.84
CA ILE A 211 41.64 -4.90 12.39
C ILE A 211 40.57 -5.95 12.06
N SER A 212 40.65 -7.14 12.65
CA SER A 212 39.64 -8.18 12.43
C SER A 212 38.25 -7.76 12.91
N ILE A 213 38.15 -7.11 14.07
CA ILE A 213 36.87 -6.62 14.59
C ILE A 213 36.34 -5.48 13.71
N LEU A 214 37.20 -4.58 13.24
CA LEU A 214 36.81 -3.50 12.31
C LEU A 214 36.22 -4.03 11.00
N GLY A 215 36.83 -5.06 10.41
CA GLY A 215 36.31 -5.69 9.19
C GLY A 215 34.90 -6.27 9.42
N TYR A 216 34.70 -6.96 10.54
CA TYR A 216 33.41 -7.53 10.90
C TYR A 216 32.33 -6.47 11.12
N THR A 217 32.63 -5.39 11.87
CA THR A 217 31.67 -4.31 12.12
C THR A 217 31.32 -3.56 10.85
N ALA A 218 32.26 -3.38 9.91
CA ALA A 218 32.00 -2.76 8.61
C ALA A 218 30.99 -3.58 7.77
N VAL A 219 31.17 -4.91 7.69
CA VAL A 219 30.25 -5.80 6.96
C VAL A 219 28.86 -5.80 7.59
N ALA A 220 28.77 -5.97 8.91
CA ALA A 220 27.48 -5.98 9.63
C ALA A 220 26.71 -4.66 9.50
N THR A 221 27.42 -3.53 9.43
CA THR A 221 26.82 -2.20 9.23
C THR A 221 26.29 -2.04 7.80
N SER A 222 26.97 -2.61 6.81
CA SER A 222 26.59 -2.51 5.38
C SER A 222 25.24 -3.18 5.07
N GLU A 223 24.93 -4.31 5.72
CA GLU A 223 23.65 -5.00 5.57
C GLU A 223 22.50 -4.18 6.15
N SER A 224 22.73 -3.58 7.33
CA SER A 224 21.74 -2.75 8.03
C SER A 224 21.39 -1.45 7.29
N PHE A 225 22.33 -0.89 6.52
CA PHE A 225 22.14 0.38 5.80
C PHE A 225 21.07 0.26 4.70
N LYS A 226 21.03 -0.87 4.00
CA LYS A 226 20.05 -1.16 2.92
C LYS A 226 18.63 -1.26 3.43
N ASP A 227 18.45 -1.92 4.57
CA ASP A 227 17.14 -2.04 5.22
C ASP A 227 16.60 -0.66 5.61
N ILE A 228 17.47 0.25 6.05
CA ILE A 228 17.08 1.62 6.41
C ILE A 228 16.67 2.44 5.18
N ILE A 229 17.44 2.36 4.09
CA ILE A 229 17.11 3.08 2.84
C ILE A 229 15.78 2.58 2.26
N SER A 230 15.61 1.27 2.16
CA SER A 230 14.38 0.65 1.64
C SER A 230 13.18 1.00 2.53
N ALA A 231 13.30 0.91 3.85
CA ALA A 231 12.27 1.32 4.79
C ALA A 231 11.93 2.81 4.68
N SER A 232 12.93 3.69 4.51
CA SER A 232 12.73 5.13 4.33
C SER A 232 11.95 5.44 3.04
N SER A 233 12.25 4.72 1.94
CA SER A 233 11.54 4.86 0.67
C SER A 233 10.07 4.41 0.77
N ALA A 234 9.81 3.27 1.42
CA ALA A 234 8.46 2.76 1.68
C ALA A 234 7.68 3.69 2.61
N ALA A 235 8.33 4.19 3.67
CA ALA A 235 7.75 5.15 4.58
C ALA A 235 7.37 6.45 3.86
N ARG A 236 8.19 6.95 2.92
CA ARG A 236 7.87 8.14 2.13
C ARG A 236 6.61 7.96 1.29
N LEU A 237 6.42 6.79 0.68
CA LEU A 237 5.18 6.46 -0.06
C LEU A 237 3.97 6.43 0.88
N LEU A 238 4.10 5.80 2.05
CA LEU A 238 3.05 5.78 3.06
C LEU A 238 2.71 7.18 3.58
N PHE A 239 3.72 7.99 3.89
CA PHE A 239 3.51 9.37 4.34
C PHE A 239 2.85 10.22 3.26
N LYS A 240 3.19 10.02 1.97
CA LYS A 240 2.50 10.68 0.86
C LYS A 240 1.01 10.33 0.79
N LEU A 241 0.63 9.08 1.11
CA LEU A 241 -0.77 8.66 1.17
C LEU A 241 -1.49 9.19 2.42
N ILE A 242 -0.78 9.29 3.55
CA ILE A 242 -1.31 9.82 4.81
C ILE A 242 -1.40 11.36 4.79
N ASP A 243 -0.65 12.02 3.90
CA ASP A 243 -0.47 13.46 3.88
C ASP A 243 -1.82 14.16 3.74
N PRO A 244 -2.25 14.96 4.73
CA PRO A 244 -3.58 15.52 4.79
C PRO A 244 -3.88 16.56 3.70
N THR A 245 -2.91 16.93 2.86
CA THR A 245 -3.12 17.79 1.70
C THR A 245 -3.89 17.08 0.57
N LEU A 246 -3.84 15.74 0.49
CA LEU A 246 -4.70 14.93 -0.40
C LEU A 246 -6.13 14.78 0.13
N ASN A 247 -6.32 14.94 1.44
CA ASN A 247 -7.64 15.05 2.03
C ASN A 247 -8.13 16.46 1.69
N GLN A 248 -8.86 16.59 0.58
CA GLN A 248 -9.68 17.75 0.29
C GLN A 248 -10.33 18.21 1.60
N LYS A 249 -9.87 19.36 2.09
CA LYS A 249 -10.42 20.20 3.15
C LYS A 249 -11.23 19.40 4.15
N ARG A 250 -10.63 19.00 5.29
CA ARG A 250 -11.35 18.41 6.44
C ARG A 250 -12.74 19.06 6.53
N GLU A 251 -13.77 18.32 6.14
CA GLU A 251 -15.16 18.75 6.26
C GLU A 251 -15.55 18.61 7.74
N ASP A 252 -14.74 19.18 8.65
CA ASP A 252 -15.06 19.38 10.07
C ASP A 252 -16.04 20.56 10.21
N THR A 253 -17.00 20.66 9.30
CA THR A 253 -18.14 21.56 9.50
C THR A 253 -19.16 20.70 10.22
N LYS A 254 -19.49 21.11 11.45
CA LYS A 254 -20.47 20.46 12.33
C LYS A 254 -21.64 19.92 11.50
N ASN A 255 -22.11 18.73 11.87
CA ASN A 255 -23.43 18.22 11.54
C ASN A 255 -24.49 19.22 12.03
N GLU A 256 -24.69 20.31 11.30
CA GLU A 256 -25.93 21.03 11.38
C GLU A 256 -26.96 20.12 10.72
N GLU A 257 -27.98 19.73 11.49
CA GLU A 257 -29.13 18.99 10.98
C GLU A 257 -29.75 19.86 9.88
N MET A 258 -29.36 19.61 8.64
CA MET A 258 -29.97 20.28 7.50
C MET A 258 -31.38 19.75 7.38
N SER A 259 -32.36 20.62 7.61
CA SER A 259 -33.75 20.33 7.28
C SER A 259 -33.90 20.33 5.76
N LEU A 260 -33.71 19.16 5.16
CA LEU A 260 -33.81 18.95 3.71
C LEU A 260 -35.22 18.46 3.38
N ARG A 261 -35.79 19.01 2.30
CA ARG A 261 -37.08 18.58 1.74
C ARG A 261 -36.88 17.51 0.65
N GLY A 262 -35.71 17.49 0.02
CA GLY A 262 -35.33 16.44 -0.93
C GLY A 262 -35.75 16.71 -2.37
N SER A 263 -35.93 17.98 -2.74
CA SER A 263 -36.04 18.37 -4.15
C SER A 263 -34.65 18.45 -4.81
N ILE A 264 -34.50 18.02 -6.05
CA ILE A 264 -33.21 18.01 -6.77
C ILE A 264 -33.36 18.83 -8.04
N HIS A 265 -32.43 19.74 -8.29
CA HIS A 265 -32.40 20.54 -9.51
C HIS A 265 -31.02 20.49 -10.16
N ALA A 266 -30.96 20.12 -11.43
CA ALA A 266 -29.76 20.16 -12.25
C ALA A 266 -29.92 21.23 -13.32
N ASP A 267 -28.95 22.16 -13.38
CA ASP A 267 -28.92 23.23 -14.36
C ASP A 267 -27.71 23.05 -15.29
N SER A 268 -28.02 22.70 -16.54
CA SER A 268 -27.10 22.70 -17.68
C SER A 268 -25.83 21.89 -17.39
N ILE A 269 -25.98 20.71 -16.77
CA ILE A 269 -24.85 19.92 -16.32
C ILE A 269 -24.20 19.12 -17.45
N SER A 270 -22.88 19.18 -17.52
CA SER A 270 -22.04 18.35 -18.40
C SER A 270 -21.00 17.61 -17.58
N PHE A 271 -20.67 16.39 -17.98
CA PHE A 271 -19.70 15.59 -17.22
C PHE A 271 -18.82 14.70 -18.09
N ALA A 272 -17.50 14.71 -17.81
CA ALA A 272 -16.54 13.71 -18.27
C ALA A 272 -15.84 13.04 -17.08
N TYR A 273 -15.63 11.73 -17.17
CA TYR A 273 -14.85 11.02 -16.16
C TYR A 273 -13.37 11.44 -16.22
N PRO A 274 -12.68 11.57 -15.07
CA PRO A 274 -11.26 11.96 -15.04
C PRO A 274 -10.33 11.04 -15.84
N SER A 275 -10.69 9.77 -16.00
CA SER A 275 -9.94 8.80 -16.80
C SER A 275 -10.06 9.03 -18.31
N ARG A 276 -11.06 9.79 -18.77
CA ARG A 276 -11.33 10.10 -20.18
C ARG A 276 -11.87 11.54 -20.32
N PRO A 277 -11.05 12.56 -20.00
CA PRO A 277 -11.51 13.94 -19.88
C PRO A 277 -12.05 14.51 -21.21
N HIS A 278 -11.56 14.00 -22.35
CA HIS A 278 -11.97 14.44 -23.69
C HIS A 278 -13.32 13.85 -24.14
N LYS A 279 -13.91 12.92 -23.39
CA LYS A 279 -15.18 12.29 -23.76
C LYS A 279 -16.25 12.61 -22.71
N LEU A 280 -17.14 13.53 -23.06
CA LEU A 280 -18.33 13.82 -22.28
C LEU A 280 -19.24 12.58 -22.26
N THR A 281 -19.70 12.23 -21.07
CA THR A 281 -20.70 11.17 -20.85
C THR A 281 -22.09 11.67 -21.21
N PHE A 282 -22.36 12.93 -20.86
CA PHE A 282 -23.51 13.70 -21.31
C PHE A 282 -23.12 15.19 -21.31
N ASN A 283 -23.88 15.98 -22.08
CA ASN A 283 -23.63 17.40 -22.29
C ASN A 283 -24.94 18.17 -22.12
N ASP A 284 -24.91 19.25 -21.35
CA ASP A 284 -25.98 20.22 -21.19
C ASP A 284 -27.33 19.61 -20.82
N VAL A 285 -27.35 18.90 -19.69
CA VAL A 285 -28.55 18.24 -19.17
C VAL A 285 -29.16 19.05 -18.04
N SER A 286 -30.45 19.38 -18.14
CA SER A 286 -31.22 20.04 -17.07
C SER A 286 -32.41 19.18 -16.67
N PHE A 287 -32.64 19.01 -15.36
CA PHE A 287 -33.80 18.30 -14.84
C PHE A 287 -34.16 18.78 -13.43
N ALA A 288 -35.42 18.58 -13.05
CA ALA A 288 -35.91 18.88 -11.71
C ALA A 288 -36.74 17.71 -11.17
N VAL A 289 -36.52 17.35 -9.91
CA VAL A 289 -37.26 16.35 -9.15
C VAL A 289 -37.86 17.06 -7.94
N GLY A 290 -39.19 17.10 -7.86
CA GLY A 290 -39.89 17.70 -6.73
C GLY A 290 -39.86 16.81 -5.48
N GLU A 291 -40.04 17.42 -4.32
CA GLU A 291 -40.19 16.74 -3.03
C GLU A 291 -41.27 15.64 -3.09
N GLY A 292 -40.96 14.47 -2.54
CA GLY A 292 -41.88 13.32 -2.48
C GLY A 292 -42.23 12.71 -3.84
N ARG A 293 -41.57 13.10 -4.94
CA ARG A 293 -41.84 12.56 -6.28
C ARG A 293 -40.86 11.46 -6.65
N SER A 294 -41.37 10.41 -7.28
CA SER A 294 -40.56 9.37 -7.92
C SER A 294 -40.37 9.71 -9.39
N VAL A 295 -39.12 9.72 -9.84
CA VAL A 295 -38.74 9.98 -11.24
C VAL A 295 -37.97 8.78 -11.77
N ALA A 296 -38.31 8.34 -12.99
CA ALA A 296 -37.62 7.26 -13.68
C ALA A 296 -36.75 7.85 -14.79
N LEU A 297 -35.45 7.56 -14.75
CA LEU A 297 -34.51 7.94 -15.81
C LEU A 297 -34.36 6.79 -16.81
N VAL A 298 -34.89 6.99 -18.02
CA VAL A 298 -34.88 6.00 -19.11
C VAL A 298 -33.99 6.46 -20.26
N GLY A 299 -33.40 5.51 -20.97
CA GLY A 299 -32.55 5.81 -22.12
C GLY A 299 -31.61 4.67 -22.49
N PRO A 300 -30.88 4.78 -23.61
CA PRO A 300 -29.98 3.74 -24.10
C PRO A 300 -28.83 3.43 -23.13
N SER A 301 -28.24 2.24 -23.25
CA SER A 301 -27.03 1.89 -22.51
C SER A 301 -25.91 2.91 -22.82
N GLY A 302 -25.18 3.35 -21.79
CA GLY A 302 -24.14 4.38 -21.93
C GLY A 302 -24.64 5.83 -21.96
N GLY A 303 -25.94 6.10 -21.92
CA GLY A 303 -26.50 7.46 -21.87
C GLY A 303 -26.32 8.23 -20.56
N GLY A 304 -25.38 7.82 -19.69
CA GLY A 304 -25.06 8.57 -18.46
C GLY A 304 -25.99 8.37 -17.27
N LYS A 305 -26.94 7.44 -17.31
CA LYS A 305 -27.93 7.22 -16.22
C LYS A 305 -27.28 6.97 -14.85
N SER A 306 -26.40 5.98 -14.77
CA SER A 306 -25.64 5.70 -13.54
C SER A 306 -24.69 6.84 -13.19
N THR A 307 -24.25 7.63 -14.18
CA THR A 307 -23.40 8.80 -13.95
C THR A 307 -24.14 9.92 -13.24
N VAL A 308 -25.42 10.16 -13.58
CA VAL A 308 -26.29 11.09 -12.83
C VAL A 308 -26.40 10.66 -11.37
N VAL A 309 -26.62 9.36 -11.11
CA VAL A 309 -26.64 8.82 -9.72
C VAL A 309 -25.31 9.09 -9.00
N ASN A 310 -24.16 8.84 -9.65
CA ASN A 310 -22.85 9.12 -9.06
C ASN A 310 -22.63 10.62 -8.74
N LEU A 311 -23.23 11.54 -9.51
CA LEU A 311 -23.18 12.98 -9.21
C LEU A 311 -24.05 13.34 -8.02
N ILE A 312 -25.24 12.77 -7.92
CA ILE A 312 -26.15 12.93 -6.76
C ILE A 312 -25.49 12.38 -5.49
N GLU A 313 -24.74 11.28 -5.57
CA GLU A 313 -23.99 10.75 -4.41
C GLU A 313 -22.70 11.54 -4.09
N LYS A 314 -22.44 12.62 -4.86
CA LYS A 314 -21.25 13.45 -4.77
C LYS A 314 -19.96 12.62 -4.83
N PHE A 315 -19.95 11.57 -5.65
CA PHE A 315 -18.72 10.84 -5.97
C PHE A 315 -17.86 11.57 -7.00
N TYR A 316 -18.50 12.40 -7.82
CA TYR A 316 -17.86 13.35 -8.73
C TYR A 316 -18.62 14.67 -8.70
N ASN A 317 -17.95 15.75 -9.10
CA ASN A 317 -18.61 17.02 -9.39
C ASN A 317 -18.86 17.12 -10.89
N PRO A 318 -19.94 17.82 -11.32
CA PRO A 318 -20.15 18.12 -12.73
C PRO A 318 -18.95 18.92 -13.29
N THR A 319 -18.62 18.70 -14.56
CA THR A 319 -17.55 19.43 -15.26
C THR A 319 -17.99 20.85 -15.63
N GLN A 320 -19.28 21.02 -15.96
CA GLN A 320 -19.94 22.29 -16.20
C GLN A 320 -21.37 22.22 -15.65
N GLY A 321 -21.99 23.38 -15.42
CA GLY A 321 -23.31 23.48 -14.80
C GLY A 321 -23.28 23.29 -13.28
N GLN A 322 -24.46 23.26 -12.65
CA GLN A 322 -24.60 23.09 -11.20
C GLN A 322 -25.73 22.13 -10.84
N LEU A 323 -25.54 21.40 -9.74
CA LEU A 323 -26.53 20.51 -9.14
C LEU A 323 -26.90 21.08 -7.77
N PHE A 324 -28.19 21.09 -7.44
CA PHE A 324 -28.75 21.65 -6.21
C PHE A 324 -29.63 20.61 -5.52
N LEU A 325 -29.49 20.52 -4.19
CA LEU A 325 -30.43 19.84 -3.30
C LEU A 325 -31.23 20.95 -2.61
N ASP A 326 -32.52 20.98 -2.87
CA ASP A 326 -33.42 22.09 -2.57
C ASP A 326 -32.93 23.40 -3.20
N SER A 327 -32.35 24.30 -2.42
CA SER A 327 -31.75 25.55 -2.89
C SER A 327 -30.24 25.62 -2.63
N ILE A 328 -29.64 24.50 -2.19
CA ILE A 328 -28.24 24.44 -1.77
C ILE A 328 -27.43 23.71 -2.84
N PRO A 329 -26.35 24.32 -3.38
CA PRO A 329 -25.46 23.63 -4.30
C PRO A 329 -24.84 22.36 -3.68
N PHE A 330 -24.81 21.25 -4.41
CA PHE A 330 -24.17 20.01 -3.95
C PHE A 330 -22.69 20.24 -3.58
N SER A 331 -22.00 21.15 -4.27
CA SER A 331 -20.61 21.50 -3.99
C SER A 331 -20.37 22.03 -2.59
N SER A 332 -21.34 22.74 -1.99
CA SER A 332 -21.24 23.31 -0.64
C SER A 332 -21.64 22.35 0.49
N ILE A 333 -22.35 21.28 0.19
CA ILE A 333 -22.84 20.33 1.21
C ILE A 333 -21.73 19.33 1.59
N PRO A 334 -21.39 19.14 2.88
CA PRO A 334 -20.44 18.10 3.28
C PRO A 334 -20.88 16.71 2.80
N SER A 335 -19.94 15.93 2.28
CA SER A 335 -20.20 14.62 1.67
C SER A 335 -20.76 13.62 2.70
N SER A 336 -20.32 13.69 3.96
CA SER A 336 -20.85 12.87 5.05
C SER A 336 -22.32 13.18 5.33
N SER A 337 -22.67 14.46 5.45
CA SER A 337 -24.03 14.91 5.74
C SER A 337 -24.99 14.64 4.58
N LEU A 338 -24.51 14.76 3.35
CA LEU A 338 -25.29 14.39 2.16
C LEU A 338 -25.57 12.88 2.11
N ARG A 339 -24.56 12.05 2.39
CA ARG A 339 -24.72 10.59 2.31
C ARG A 339 -25.50 10.00 3.48
N SER A 340 -25.61 10.71 4.61
CA SER A 340 -26.52 10.30 5.69
C SER A 340 -28.00 10.52 5.36
N THR A 341 -28.33 11.34 4.35
CA THR A 341 -29.71 11.64 3.96
C THR A 341 -30.14 10.95 2.66
N ILE A 342 -29.21 10.32 1.93
CA ILE A 342 -29.46 9.60 0.68
C ILE A 342 -29.20 8.11 0.89
N ALA A 343 -30.14 7.27 0.47
CA ALA A 343 -29.94 5.82 0.37
C ALA A 343 -29.73 5.39 -1.08
N LEU A 344 -28.73 4.55 -1.33
CA LEU A 344 -28.47 3.94 -2.65
C LEU A 344 -28.67 2.42 -2.58
N VAL A 345 -29.54 1.90 -3.43
CA VAL A 345 -29.58 0.45 -3.74
C VAL A 345 -28.81 0.20 -5.02
N SER A 346 -27.64 -0.45 -4.89
CA SER A 346 -26.75 -0.74 -6.02
C SER A 346 -27.29 -1.88 -6.89
N GLN A 347 -26.97 -1.84 -8.20
CA GLN A 347 -27.33 -2.90 -9.16
C GLN A 347 -26.74 -4.28 -8.78
N GLU A 348 -25.55 -4.28 -8.18
CA GLU A 348 -24.89 -5.44 -7.61
C GLU A 348 -24.59 -5.15 -6.12
N PRO A 349 -25.48 -5.55 -5.21
CA PRO A 349 -25.31 -5.29 -3.79
C PRO A 349 -24.13 -6.08 -3.23
N ILE A 350 -23.30 -5.40 -2.43
CA ILE A 350 -22.14 -5.99 -1.76
C ILE A 350 -22.47 -6.09 -0.28
N LEU A 351 -22.37 -7.30 0.26
CA LEU A 351 -22.44 -7.55 1.69
C LEU A 351 -21.03 -7.84 2.23
N PHE A 352 -20.77 -7.34 3.43
CA PHE A 352 -19.52 -7.51 4.15
C PHE A 352 -19.54 -8.80 4.97
N ARG A 353 -18.34 -9.30 5.26
CA ARG A 353 -18.17 -10.46 6.14
C ARG A 353 -18.67 -10.10 7.55
N GLY A 354 -19.62 -10.87 8.05
CA GLY A 354 -20.32 -10.64 9.31
C GLY A 354 -21.65 -11.39 9.31
N SER A 355 -22.51 -11.16 10.28
CA SER A 355 -23.88 -11.69 10.25
C SER A 355 -24.81 -10.86 9.34
N ILE A 356 -26.02 -11.35 9.07
CA ILE A 356 -27.04 -10.59 8.35
C ILE A 356 -27.38 -9.31 9.12
N ILE A 357 -27.54 -9.40 10.45
CA ILE A 357 -27.83 -8.23 11.29
C ILE A 357 -26.69 -7.22 11.30
N ASP A 358 -25.43 -7.66 11.29
CA ASP A 358 -24.28 -6.75 11.20
C ASP A 358 -24.33 -5.92 9.92
N ASN A 359 -24.66 -6.54 8.79
CA ASN A 359 -24.77 -5.85 7.51
C ASN A 359 -25.91 -4.82 7.49
N ILE A 360 -27.09 -5.16 8.04
CA ILE A 360 -28.22 -4.23 8.11
C ILE A 360 -27.89 -3.03 9.01
N ARG A 361 -27.21 -3.29 10.14
CA ARG A 361 -26.77 -2.25 11.08
C ARG A 361 -25.69 -1.32 10.52
N LEU A 362 -25.05 -1.63 9.39
CA LEU A 362 -24.15 -0.69 8.71
C LEU A 362 -24.90 0.54 8.17
N GLY A 363 -26.21 0.45 7.93
CA GLY A 363 -27.01 1.56 7.41
C GLY A 363 -27.43 2.58 8.46
N VAL A 364 -27.56 2.17 9.73
CA VAL A 364 -27.98 3.03 10.84
C VAL A 364 -27.24 2.62 12.11
N ASP A 365 -26.46 3.55 12.67
CA ASP A 365 -25.75 3.34 13.93
C ASP A 365 -26.72 3.02 15.07
N ASN A 366 -26.40 2.00 15.88
CA ASN A 366 -27.17 1.58 17.05
C ASN A 366 -28.65 1.22 16.80
N ALA A 367 -28.99 0.73 15.59
CA ALA A 367 -30.35 0.27 15.31
C ALA A 367 -30.77 -0.87 16.26
N SER A 368 -31.94 -0.71 16.90
CA SER A 368 -32.51 -1.73 17.78
C SER A 368 -32.91 -2.96 16.97
N GLU A 369 -33.05 -4.11 17.62
CA GLU A 369 -33.44 -5.34 16.94
C GLU A 369 -34.84 -5.23 16.32
N GLU A 370 -35.75 -4.51 16.98
CA GLU A 370 -37.10 -4.23 16.48
C GLU A 370 -37.06 -3.41 15.19
N GLN A 371 -36.20 -2.39 15.13
CA GLN A 371 -36.01 -1.56 13.93
C GLN A 371 -35.47 -2.39 12.76
N VAL A 372 -34.50 -3.26 13.03
CA VAL A 372 -33.94 -4.20 12.03
C VAL A 372 -35.04 -5.12 11.50
N ILE A 373 -35.84 -5.72 12.39
CA ILE A 373 -36.94 -6.60 12.01
C ILE A 373 -37.99 -5.86 11.18
N GLN A 374 -38.34 -4.64 11.56
CA GLN A 374 -39.30 -3.82 10.83
C GLN A 374 -38.78 -3.47 9.42
N ALA A 375 -37.52 -3.05 9.29
CA ALA A 375 -36.89 -2.80 8.00
C ALA A 375 -36.89 -4.06 7.12
N CYS A 376 -36.53 -5.21 7.69
CA CYS A 376 -36.58 -6.50 6.99
C CYS A 376 -37.99 -6.90 6.54
N ARG A 377 -39.04 -6.54 7.30
CA ARG A 377 -40.42 -6.75 6.85
C ARG A 377 -40.77 -5.86 5.66
N MET A 378 -40.39 -4.58 5.71
CA MET A 378 -40.61 -3.64 4.60
C MET A 378 -39.87 -4.05 3.32
N ALA A 379 -38.67 -4.62 3.46
CA ALA A 379 -37.86 -5.12 2.34
C ALA A 379 -38.22 -6.55 1.88
N ASN A 380 -39.28 -7.17 2.44
CA ASN A 380 -39.65 -8.57 2.20
C ASN A 380 -38.49 -9.56 2.44
N ALA A 381 -37.64 -9.26 3.43
CA ALA A 381 -36.51 -10.08 3.84
C ALA A 381 -36.79 -10.95 5.07
N TYR A 382 -37.76 -10.56 5.90
CA TYR A 382 -38.09 -11.23 7.16
C TYR A 382 -38.29 -12.74 7.01
N GLU A 383 -39.14 -13.16 6.07
CA GLU A 383 -39.52 -14.56 5.90
C GLU A 383 -38.30 -15.44 5.60
N PHE A 384 -37.50 -15.11 4.59
CA PHE A 384 -36.38 -15.98 4.23
C PHE A 384 -35.27 -15.97 5.29
N ILE A 385 -35.11 -14.86 6.03
CA ILE A 385 -34.14 -14.81 7.13
C ILE A 385 -34.52 -15.80 8.22
N GLN A 386 -35.81 -15.91 8.56
CA GLN A 386 -36.31 -16.87 9.56
C GLN A 386 -36.13 -18.34 9.15
N HIS A 387 -35.97 -18.63 7.86
CA HIS A 387 -35.72 -20.00 7.39
C HIS A 387 -34.26 -20.43 7.52
N PHE A 388 -33.33 -19.50 7.81
CA PHE A 388 -31.96 -19.89 8.13
C PHE A 388 -31.87 -20.48 9.53
N PRO A 389 -31.05 -21.53 9.77
CA PRO A 389 -30.87 -22.14 11.08
C PRO A 389 -30.47 -21.14 12.19
N GLU A 390 -29.69 -20.12 11.83
CA GLU A 390 -29.19 -19.09 12.74
C GLU A 390 -29.93 -17.75 12.60
N GLY A 391 -30.98 -17.70 11.78
CA GLY A 391 -31.79 -16.50 11.58
C GLY A 391 -30.96 -15.28 11.19
N TYR A 392 -31.09 -14.19 11.96
CA TYR A 392 -30.34 -12.95 11.78
C TYR A 392 -28.84 -13.07 12.06
N SER A 393 -28.42 -14.05 12.86
CA SER A 393 -27.02 -14.31 13.18
C SER A 393 -26.28 -15.07 12.08
N THR A 394 -27.00 -15.53 11.04
CA THR A 394 -26.44 -16.30 9.94
C THR A 394 -25.22 -15.60 9.32
N PRO A 395 -24.06 -16.28 9.22
CA PRO A 395 -22.86 -15.68 8.68
C PRO A 395 -22.97 -15.46 7.18
N VAL A 396 -22.71 -14.22 6.78
CA VAL A 396 -22.55 -13.78 5.40
C VAL A 396 -21.06 -13.85 5.07
N GLY A 397 -20.69 -14.76 4.14
CA GLY A 397 -19.31 -14.88 3.66
C GLY A 397 -18.86 -13.64 2.86
N GLU A 398 -17.61 -13.64 2.40
CA GLU A 398 -17.07 -12.54 1.59
C GLU A 398 -17.94 -12.29 0.33
N LYS A 399 -18.35 -11.03 0.12
CA LYS A 399 -19.31 -10.61 -0.93
C LYS A 399 -20.67 -11.34 -0.88
N GLY A 400 -21.02 -11.93 0.27
CA GLY A 400 -22.25 -12.67 0.50
C GLY A 400 -22.47 -13.90 -0.38
N ARG A 401 -21.42 -14.58 -0.83
CA ARG A 401 -21.52 -15.73 -1.77
C ARG A 401 -22.51 -16.85 -1.35
N SER A 402 -22.85 -16.96 -0.07
CA SER A 402 -23.85 -17.91 0.46
C SER A 402 -25.31 -17.52 0.18
N LEU A 403 -25.58 -16.31 -0.29
CA LEU A 403 -26.92 -15.77 -0.53
C LEU A 403 -27.22 -15.66 -2.02
N SER A 404 -28.47 -15.93 -2.40
CA SER A 404 -28.94 -15.67 -3.77
C SER A 404 -28.92 -14.16 -4.08
N ARG A 405 -28.86 -13.81 -5.37
CA ARG A 405 -28.85 -12.39 -5.80
C ARG A 405 -30.05 -11.61 -5.26
N GLY A 406 -31.24 -12.19 -5.30
CA GLY A 406 -32.47 -11.56 -4.80
C GLY A 406 -32.54 -11.48 -3.28
N GLN A 407 -31.82 -12.33 -2.53
CA GLN A 407 -31.68 -12.17 -1.08
C GLN A 407 -30.71 -11.03 -0.76
N LYS A 408 -29.56 -10.96 -1.45
CA LYS A 408 -28.60 -9.85 -1.26
C LYS A 408 -29.25 -8.49 -1.50
N GLN A 409 -30.05 -8.38 -2.56
CA GLN A 409 -30.72 -7.13 -2.93
C GLN A 409 -31.85 -6.74 -1.97
N ARG A 410 -32.38 -7.67 -1.18
CA ARG A 410 -33.36 -7.37 -0.13
C ARG A 410 -32.73 -7.04 1.22
N ILE A 411 -31.46 -7.45 1.43
CA ILE A 411 -30.69 -7.14 2.64
C ILE A 411 -29.98 -5.79 2.50
N ALA A 412 -29.40 -5.52 1.33
CA ALA A 412 -28.85 -4.22 0.96
C ALA A 412 -29.97 -3.23 0.65
#